data_AF-A0A0S7BZV9-F1
#
_entry.id   AF-A0A0S7BZV9-F1
#
_cell.length_a   1.000
_cell.length_b   1.000
_cell.length_c   1.000
_cell.angle_alpha   90.00
_cell.angle_beta   90.00
_cell.angle_gamma   90.00
#
_symmetry.space_group_name_H-M   'P 1'
#
loop_
_entity.id
_entity.type
_entity.pdbx_description
1 polymer ?
#
loop_
_entity_poly.entity_id
_entity_poly.type
_entity_poly.pdbx_seq_one_letter_code
_entity_poly.pdbx_strand_id
1 'polypeptide(L)'
;MKKIIFALFIIVLVFQPVSGFSQSFAKIYNSPTDFFNGICDSSQGISVERRTRGQIIMNGGNDFKISSEDKVLSKKLKKQVWGVVCNDSLFINGRPLKLGGSWYGYTEIIGKRLFLLAGIPLDKDFQDQMAIASMMGGPLVAGIAGADLALVRYYYEVYLPYGSISILKKEKMAELLATAPDLAQSYALEEEPEKIPVLKRYLLELKKR
;
A
#
# COMPACT_ATOMS: atom_id res chain seq x y z
N MET A 1 -21.02 -76.39 -0.60
CA MET A 1 -19.72 -75.93 -1.10
C MET A 1 -19.94 -74.94 -2.23
N LYS A 2 -19.66 -73.64 -2.00
CA LYS A 2 -19.31 -72.64 -3.02
C LYS A 2 -18.79 -71.41 -2.25
N LYS A 3 -17.49 -71.17 -2.34
CA LYS A 3 -16.76 -70.10 -1.64
C LYS A 3 -17.04 -68.79 -2.37
N ILE A 4 -17.67 -67.82 -1.72
CA ILE A 4 -17.82 -66.46 -2.25
C ILE A 4 -16.65 -65.66 -1.69
N ILE A 5 -15.73 -65.30 -2.57
CA ILE A 5 -14.52 -64.53 -2.28
C ILE A 5 -14.94 -63.07 -2.09
N PHE A 6 -14.70 -62.53 -0.90
CA PHE A 6 -14.89 -61.12 -0.58
C PHE A 6 -13.72 -60.33 -1.20
N ALA A 7 -13.96 -59.63 -2.31
CA ALA A 7 -13.00 -58.72 -2.89
C ALA A 7 -13.01 -57.40 -2.09
N LEU A 8 -11.97 -57.16 -1.30
CA LEU A 8 -11.77 -55.93 -0.56
C LEU A 8 -11.27 -54.85 -1.53
N PHE A 9 -12.17 -53.97 -2.00
CA PHE A 9 -11.78 -52.77 -2.74
C PHE A 9 -11.22 -51.73 -1.75
N ILE A 10 -9.90 -51.64 -1.64
CA ILE A 10 -9.25 -50.52 -0.96
C ILE A 10 -9.30 -49.33 -1.93
N ILE A 11 -10.24 -48.41 -1.68
CA ILE A 11 -10.25 -47.09 -2.32
C ILE A 11 -9.11 -46.28 -1.70
N VAL A 12 -7.97 -46.22 -2.38
CA VAL A 12 -6.89 -45.28 -2.04
C VAL A 12 -7.35 -43.90 -2.52
N LEU A 13 -7.93 -43.11 -1.60
CA LEU A 13 -8.13 -41.67 -1.79
C LEU A 13 -6.75 -41.02 -1.87
N VAL A 14 -6.25 -40.86 -3.09
CA VAL A 14 -5.08 -40.03 -3.35
C VAL A 14 -5.51 -38.59 -3.10
N PHE A 15 -5.22 -38.07 -1.90
CA PHE A 15 -5.24 -36.63 -1.64
C PHE A 15 -4.15 -35.99 -2.51
N GLN A 16 -4.52 -35.63 -3.74
CA GLN A 16 -3.76 -34.64 -4.49
C GLN A 16 -3.80 -33.36 -3.65
N PRO A 17 -2.66 -32.71 -3.36
CA PRO A 17 -2.69 -31.37 -2.81
C PRO A 17 -3.32 -30.50 -3.89
N VAL A 18 -4.61 -30.19 -3.74
CA VAL A 18 -5.21 -29.09 -4.46
C VAL A 18 -4.48 -27.88 -3.89
N SER A 19 -3.51 -27.38 -4.63
CA SER A 19 -3.00 -26.03 -4.48
C SER A 19 -4.19 -25.11 -4.74
N GLY A 20 -5.06 -24.98 -3.75
CA GLY A 20 -6.17 -24.06 -3.77
C GLY A 20 -5.55 -22.68 -3.78
N PHE A 21 -5.30 -22.15 -4.97
CA PHE A 21 -5.24 -20.72 -5.16
C PHE A 21 -6.56 -20.20 -4.60
N SER A 22 -6.50 -19.60 -3.42
CA SER A 22 -7.58 -18.75 -2.95
C SER A 22 -7.86 -17.76 -4.08
N GLN A 23 -9.03 -17.85 -4.71
CA GLN A 23 -9.43 -16.92 -5.74
C GLN A 23 -9.64 -15.56 -5.05
N SER A 24 -8.57 -14.78 -4.93
CA SER A 24 -8.67 -13.41 -4.45
C SER A 24 -9.43 -12.61 -5.51
N PHE A 25 -10.67 -12.27 -5.19
CA PHE A 25 -11.40 -11.27 -5.94
C PHE A 25 -10.81 -9.91 -5.63
N ALA A 26 -10.39 -9.19 -6.68
CA ALA A 26 -9.87 -7.86 -6.57
C ALA A 26 -10.83 -6.85 -7.21
N LYS A 27 -10.99 -5.69 -6.55
CA LYS A 27 -11.63 -4.51 -7.14
C LYS A 27 -10.55 -3.58 -7.66
N ILE A 28 -10.68 -3.16 -8.92
CA ILE A 28 -9.70 -2.36 -9.64
C ILE A 28 -10.32 -1.00 -9.95
N TYR A 29 -9.62 0.06 -9.57
CA TYR A 29 -10.05 1.45 -9.72
C TYR A 29 -9.07 2.19 -10.65
N ASN A 30 -9.58 2.92 -11.64
CA ASN A 30 -8.72 3.63 -12.60
C ASN A 30 -8.48 5.10 -12.19
N SER A 31 -9.25 5.64 -11.25
CA SER A 31 -9.07 7.00 -10.72
C SER A 31 -9.49 7.13 -9.24
N PRO A 32 -9.07 8.20 -8.53
CA PRO A 32 -9.61 8.53 -7.22
C PRO A 32 -11.13 8.73 -7.23
N THR A 33 -11.67 9.30 -8.31
CA THR A 33 -13.10 9.52 -8.51
C THR A 33 -13.87 8.20 -8.62
N ASP A 34 -13.32 7.23 -9.35
CA ASP A 34 -13.87 5.88 -9.47
C ASP A 34 -13.97 5.24 -8.08
N PHE A 35 -12.89 5.35 -7.29
CA PHE A 35 -12.85 4.84 -5.92
C PHE A 35 -13.88 5.52 -5.01
N PHE A 36 -13.93 6.86 -5.04
CA PHE A 36 -14.89 7.62 -4.24
C PHE A 36 -16.35 7.28 -4.58
N ASN A 37 -16.65 7.04 -5.86
CA ASN A 37 -17.99 6.71 -6.35
C ASN A 37 -18.30 5.20 -6.35
N GLY A 38 -17.35 4.34 -5.93
CA GLY A 38 -17.53 2.88 -5.92
C GLY A 38 -17.56 2.22 -7.32
N ILE A 39 -17.10 2.92 -8.36
CA ILE A 39 -17.03 2.41 -9.73
C ILE A 39 -15.75 1.58 -9.87
N CYS A 40 -15.86 0.27 -10.15
CA CYS A 40 -14.69 -0.60 -10.27
C CYS A 40 -14.88 -1.75 -11.25
N ASP A 41 -13.75 -2.20 -11.81
CA ASP A 41 -13.67 -3.49 -12.49
C ASP A 41 -13.42 -4.58 -11.44
N SER A 42 -14.05 -5.75 -11.60
CA SER A 42 -13.74 -6.93 -10.77
C SER A 42 -12.87 -7.92 -11.54
N SER A 43 -11.87 -8.49 -10.89
CA SER A 43 -10.99 -9.48 -11.50
C SER A 43 -10.57 -10.57 -10.51
N GLN A 44 -10.25 -11.74 -11.04
CA GLN A 44 -9.69 -12.87 -10.30
C GLN A 44 -8.23 -13.10 -10.71
N GLY A 45 -7.48 -13.88 -9.93
CA GLY A 45 -6.10 -14.24 -10.28
C GLY A 45 -5.14 -13.05 -10.15
N ILE A 46 -5.40 -12.18 -9.15
CA ILE A 46 -4.53 -11.06 -8.80
C ILE A 46 -3.59 -11.48 -7.68
N SER A 47 -2.28 -11.46 -7.96
CA SER A 47 -1.23 -11.67 -6.96
C SER A 47 -0.78 -10.34 -6.37
N VAL A 48 -0.71 -10.27 -5.05
CA VAL A 48 -0.14 -9.16 -4.28
C VAL A 48 1.09 -9.65 -3.55
N GLU A 49 2.26 -9.16 -3.95
CA GLU A 49 3.56 -9.57 -3.42
C GLU A 49 4.25 -8.39 -2.75
N ARG A 50 4.66 -8.56 -1.48
CA ARG A 50 5.59 -7.62 -0.84
C ARG A 50 6.98 -7.79 -1.47
N ARG A 51 7.55 -6.71 -1.96
CA ARG A 51 8.87 -6.67 -2.59
C ARG A 51 9.96 -6.82 -1.54
N THR A 52 11.03 -7.49 -1.91
CA THR A 52 12.21 -7.62 -1.05
C THR A 52 13.03 -6.33 -1.03
N ARG A 53 13.84 -6.13 0.03
CA ARG A 53 14.77 -4.99 0.12
C ARG A 53 15.64 -4.87 -1.13
N GLY A 54 16.20 -5.97 -1.64
CA GLY A 54 17.01 -5.99 -2.85
C GLY A 54 16.25 -5.54 -4.10
N GLN A 55 15.00 -6.00 -4.27
CA GLN A 55 14.16 -5.56 -5.39
C GLN A 55 13.88 -4.06 -5.35
N ILE A 56 13.70 -3.49 -4.16
CA ILE A 56 13.46 -2.05 -3.95
C ILE A 56 14.74 -1.26 -4.23
N ILE A 57 15.89 -1.69 -3.71
CA ILE A 57 17.18 -1.02 -3.99
C ILE A 57 17.47 -1.00 -5.51
N MET A 58 17.26 -2.13 -6.20
CA MET A 58 17.58 -2.24 -7.63
C MET A 58 16.64 -1.46 -8.55
N ASN A 59 15.33 -1.44 -8.26
CA ASN A 59 14.33 -0.89 -9.18
C ASN A 59 13.59 0.34 -8.62
N GLY A 60 13.95 0.80 -7.42
CA GLY A 60 13.29 1.86 -6.68
C GLY A 60 11.83 1.57 -6.34
N GLY A 61 11.18 2.59 -5.81
CA GLY A 61 9.73 2.68 -5.65
C GLY A 61 9.11 1.92 -4.47
N ASN A 62 7.79 1.75 -4.52
CA ASN A 62 6.97 1.29 -3.38
C ASN A 62 7.06 -0.22 -3.09
N ASP A 63 6.45 -0.64 -1.98
CA ASP A 63 6.70 -1.93 -1.33
C ASP A 63 5.97 -3.12 -1.94
N PHE A 64 4.95 -2.91 -2.76
CA PHE A 64 4.11 -3.99 -3.28
C PHE A 64 4.14 -4.06 -4.80
N LYS A 65 4.22 -5.29 -5.31
CA LYS A 65 3.98 -5.64 -6.70
C LYS A 65 2.61 -6.29 -6.80
N ILE A 66 1.79 -5.77 -7.70
CA ILE A 66 0.49 -6.35 -8.03
C ILE A 66 0.53 -6.79 -9.49
N SER A 67 0.19 -8.04 -9.75
CA SER A 67 0.25 -8.65 -11.08
C SER A 67 -0.84 -9.69 -11.30
N SER A 68 -1.06 -10.04 -12.56
CA SER A 68 -1.91 -11.14 -13.01
C SER A 68 -1.14 -12.04 -13.97
N GLU A 69 -1.58 -13.29 -14.12
CA GLU A 69 -1.12 -14.20 -15.17
C GLU A 69 -1.53 -13.72 -16.57
N ASP A 70 -2.68 -13.03 -16.66
CA ASP A 70 -3.04 -12.29 -17.87
C ASP A 70 -2.06 -11.13 -18.06
N LYS A 71 -1.23 -11.24 -19.10
CA LYS A 71 -0.21 -10.24 -19.46
C LYS A 71 -0.81 -8.88 -19.80
N VAL A 72 -2.01 -8.83 -20.39
CA VAL A 72 -2.69 -7.58 -20.74
C VAL A 72 -3.11 -6.88 -19.45
N LEU A 73 -3.77 -7.60 -18.55
CA LEU A 73 -4.18 -7.09 -17.24
C LEU A 73 -2.97 -6.69 -16.38
N SER A 74 -1.94 -7.53 -16.34
CA SER A 74 -0.68 -7.26 -15.61
C SER A 74 0.00 -5.97 -16.09
N LYS A 75 -0.04 -5.70 -17.40
CA LYS A 75 0.43 -4.44 -17.98
C LYS A 75 -0.46 -3.26 -17.58
N LYS A 76 -1.79 -3.43 -17.56
CA LYS A 76 -2.76 -2.41 -17.10
C LYS A 76 -2.54 -2.07 -15.63
N LEU A 77 -2.43 -3.06 -14.75
CA LEU A 77 -2.12 -2.90 -13.32
C LEU A 77 -0.88 -2.02 -13.14
N LYS A 78 0.23 -2.38 -13.79
CA LYS A 78 1.49 -1.64 -13.64
C LYS A 78 1.44 -0.19 -14.16
N LYS A 79 0.72 0.08 -15.25
CA LYS A 79 0.85 1.35 -15.99
C LYS A 79 -0.32 2.33 -15.84
N GLN A 80 -1.53 1.84 -15.60
CA GLN A 80 -2.75 2.63 -15.77
C GLN A 80 -3.66 2.58 -14.53
N VAL A 81 -3.74 1.43 -13.85
CA VAL A 81 -4.58 1.29 -12.66
C VAL A 81 -4.12 2.23 -11.57
N TRP A 82 -5.08 2.92 -10.95
CA TRP A 82 -4.86 3.82 -9.83
C TRP A 82 -4.82 3.06 -8.50
N GLY A 83 -5.78 2.17 -8.27
CA GLY A 83 -5.90 1.46 -6.99
C GLY A 83 -6.45 0.05 -7.14
N VAL A 84 -6.07 -0.82 -6.22
CA VAL A 84 -6.56 -2.20 -6.13
C VAL A 84 -6.96 -2.47 -4.68
N VAL A 85 -8.18 -2.97 -4.48
CA VAL A 85 -8.58 -3.60 -3.22
C VAL A 85 -8.49 -5.10 -3.40
N CYS A 86 -7.71 -5.75 -2.55
CA CYS A 86 -7.52 -7.20 -2.55
C CYS A 86 -7.34 -7.66 -1.10
N ASN A 87 -8.07 -8.71 -0.68
CA ASN A 87 -8.08 -9.22 0.70
C ASN A 87 -8.27 -8.08 1.74
N ASP A 88 -9.31 -7.26 1.54
CA ASP A 88 -9.69 -6.13 2.41
C ASP A 88 -8.63 -5.02 2.58
N SER A 89 -7.56 -5.07 1.80
CA SER A 89 -6.47 -4.09 1.82
C SER A 89 -6.48 -3.24 0.56
N LEU A 90 -6.34 -1.92 0.73
CA LEU A 90 -6.20 -0.98 -0.38
C LEU A 90 -4.72 -0.77 -0.72
N PHE A 91 -4.41 -0.90 -2.00
CA PHE A 91 -3.09 -0.66 -2.56
C PHE A 91 -3.21 0.40 -3.66
N ILE A 92 -2.47 1.50 -3.52
CA ILE A 92 -2.47 2.58 -4.50
C ILE A 92 -1.20 2.52 -5.34
N ASN A 93 -1.36 2.64 -6.65
CA ASN A 93 -0.25 2.68 -7.58
C ASN A 93 0.47 4.02 -7.45
N GLY A 94 1.77 3.96 -7.24
CA GLY A 94 2.62 5.13 -7.16
C GLY A 94 2.70 5.93 -8.46
N ARG A 95 2.53 5.29 -9.62
CA ARG A 95 2.84 5.92 -10.93
C ARG A 95 1.87 7.04 -11.27
N PRO A 96 0.53 6.84 -11.19
CA PRO A 96 -0.42 7.94 -11.41
C PRO A 96 -0.21 9.12 -10.44
N LEU A 97 0.28 8.85 -9.23
CA LEU A 97 0.54 9.87 -8.21
C LEU A 97 1.95 10.48 -8.29
N LYS A 98 2.81 9.99 -9.19
CA LYS A 98 4.25 10.27 -9.20
C LYS A 98 4.94 10.02 -7.84
N LEU A 99 4.50 9.03 -7.07
CA LEU A 99 5.06 8.65 -5.77
C LEU A 99 5.71 7.26 -5.83
N GLY A 100 7.04 7.16 -5.84
CA GLY A 100 7.68 5.85 -5.78
C GLY A 100 7.39 4.93 -6.98
N GLY A 101 7.26 5.49 -8.19
CA GLY A 101 7.27 4.72 -9.44
C GLY A 101 6.06 3.80 -9.66
N SER A 102 6.22 2.75 -10.47
CA SER A 102 5.12 1.87 -10.94
C SER A 102 4.73 0.76 -9.97
N TRP A 103 5.03 0.94 -8.68
CA TRP A 103 4.78 -0.03 -7.63
C TRP A 103 3.74 0.50 -6.67
N TYR A 104 3.14 -0.42 -5.92
CA TYR A 104 2.01 -0.11 -5.06
C TYR A 104 2.46 0.13 -3.63
N GLY A 105 1.83 1.11 -2.98
CA GLY A 105 1.95 1.31 -1.54
C GLY A 105 0.66 0.87 -0.84
N TYR A 106 0.84 0.30 0.35
CA TYR A 106 -0.28 -0.02 1.23
C TYR A 106 -0.91 1.29 1.76
N THR A 107 -2.24 1.32 1.82
CA THR A 107 -3.01 2.55 2.05
C THR A 107 -4.06 2.35 3.12
N GLU A 108 -4.05 3.20 4.14
CA GLU A 108 -5.13 3.28 5.12
C GLU A 108 -6.20 4.27 4.66
N ILE A 109 -7.47 3.96 4.95
CA ILE A 109 -8.62 4.83 4.65
C ILE A 109 -9.16 5.33 5.99
N ILE A 110 -9.24 6.65 6.17
CA ILE A 110 -9.87 7.29 7.33
C ILE A 110 -10.77 8.42 6.81
N GLY A 111 -12.09 8.22 6.89
CA GLY A 111 -13.06 9.13 6.30
C GLY A 111 -12.83 9.33 4.80
N LYS A 112 -12.59 10.59 4.38
CA LYS A 112 -12.33 10.97 2.98
C LYS A 112 -10.84 11.08 2.63
N ARG A 113 -9.96 10.64 3.55
CA ARG A 113 -8.50 10.75 3.42
C ARG A 113 -7.89 9.36 3.29
N LEU A 114 -6.91 9.26 2.39
CA LEU A 114 -6.08 8.07 2.24
C LEU A 114 -4.68 8.37 2.79
N PHE A 115 -4.11 7.42 3.53
CA PHE A 115 -2.76 7.52 4.06
C PHE A 115 -1.90 6.43 3.44
N LEU A 116 -1.14 6.84 2.43
CA LEU A 116 -0.32 5.99 1.59
C LEU A 116 1.13 6.01 2.10
N LEU A 117 1.68 4.86 2.43
CA LEU A 117 3.12 4.73 2.66
C LEU A 117 3.82 4.56 1.31
N ALA A 118 4.59 5.56 0.88
CA ALA A 118 5.28 5.54 -0.41
C ALA A 118 6.71 6.07 -0.34
N GLY A 119 7.49 5.77 -1.37
CA GLY A 119 8.84 6.27 -1.54
C GLY A 119 8.89 7.73 -1.98
N ILE A 120 10.12 8.22 -2.21
CA ILE A 120 10.37 9.60 -2.63
C ILE A 120 9.54 9.94 -3.90
N PRO A 121 8.94 11.14 -3.98
CA PRO A 121 8.18 11.58 -5.14
C PRO A 121 9.10 11.64 -6.35
N LEU A 122 8.58 11.32 -7.54
CA LEU A 122 9.29 11.46 -8.81
C LEU A 122 9.10 12.86 -9.42
N ASP A 123 8.24 13.67 -8.81
CA ASP A 123 7.99 15.04 -9.23
C ASP A 123 9.13 15.94 -8.75
N LYS A 124 9.80 16.61 -9.70
CA LYS A 124 11.02 17.38 -9.43
C LYS A 124 10.75 18.58 -8.53
N ASP A 125 9.62 19.26 -8.70
CA ASP A 125 9.28 20.41 -7.86
C ASP A 125 9.05 19.96 -6.42
N PHE A 126 8.44 18.79 -6.25
CA PHE A 126 8.25 18.18 -4.93
C PHE A 126 9.59 17.71 -4.33
N GLN A 127 10.49 17.15 -5.14
CA GLN A 127 11.85 16.79 -4.70
C GLN A 127 12.66 18.03 -4.31
N ASP A 128 12.57 19.12 -5.07
CA ASP A 128 13.29 20.38 -4.80
C ASP A 128 12.76 21.03 -3.51
N GLN A 129 11.45 21.03 -3.29
CA GLN A 129 10.85 21.46 -2.02
C GLN A 129 11.32 20.59 -0.84
N MET A 130 11.39 19.27 -1.04
CA MET A 130 11.92 18.36 -0.02
C MET A 130 13.41 18.65 0.25
N ALA A 131 14.23 18.82 -0.77
CA ALA A 131 15.65 19.12 -0.64
C ALA A 131 15.90 20.45 0.09
N ILE A 132 15.14 21.50 -0.23
CA ILE A 132 15.19 22.79 0.48
C ILE A 132 14.81 22.59 1.95
N ALA A 133 13.73 21.85 2.23
CA ALA A 133 13.32 21.55 3.60
C ALA A 133 14.39 20.78 4.38
N SER A 134 15.06 19.82 3.75
CA SER A 134 16.18 19.07 4.33
C SER A 134 17.39 19.95 4.66
N MET A 135 17.69 20.94 3.80
CA MET A 135 18.76 21.92 4.05
C MET A 135 18.42 22.91 5.17
N MET A 136 17.14 23.14 5.45
CA MET A 136 16.65 24.02 6.51
C MET A 136 16.41 23.30 7.85
N GLY A 137 17.02 22.13 8.06
CA GLY A 137 16.91 21.37 9.31
C GLY A 137 15.61 20.55 9.42
N GLY A 138 14.87 20.38 8.33
CA GLY A 138 13.76 19.45 8.26
C GLY A 138 14.25 17.99 8.26
N PRO A 139 13.49 17.05 8.82
CA PRO A 139 13.83 15.66 8.71
C PRO A 139 13.69 15.27 7.23
N LEU A 140 14.80 14.81 6.66
CA LEU A 140 14.92 13.63 5.80
C LEU A 140 15.91 13.84 4.65
N VAL A 141 16.71 12.79 4.40
CA VAL A 141 17.73 12.57 3.37
C VAL A 141 19.18 12.94 3.73
N ALA A 142 19.43 13.90 4.64
CA ALA A 142 20.80 14.15 5.11
C ALA A 142 21.38 12.90 5.83
N GLY A 143 22.46 12.33 5.30
CA GLY A 143 23.15 11.17 5.90
C GLY A 143 22.70 9.79 5.41
N ILE A 144 21.75 9.70 4.47
CA ILE A 144 21.33 8.41 3.90
C ILE A 144 22.26 8.02 2.74
N ALA A 145 22.85 6.82 2.82
CA ALA A 145 23.71 6.29 1.76
C ALA A 145 22.92 6.07 0.45
N GLY A 146 23.57 6.23 -0.70
CA GLY A 146 22.89 6.27 -2.02
C GLY A 146 21.96 5.08 -2.31
N ALA A 147 22.34 3.86 -1.91
CA ALA A 147 21.48 2.68 -2.09
C ALA A 147 20.27 2.64 -1.14
N ASP A 148 20.41 3.20 0.06
CA ASP A 148 19.34 3.25 1.07
C ASP A 148 18.32 4.37 0.78
N LEU A 149 18.66 5.32 -0.09
CA LEU A 149 17.73 6.35 -0.54
C LEU A 149 16.45 5.75 -1.15
N ALA A 150 16.57 4.62 -1.87
CA ALA A 150 15.45 3.88 -2.44
C ALA A 150 14.50 3.28 -1.37
N LEU A 151 14.98 3.11 -0.14
CA LEU A 151 14.23 2.54 0.99
C LEU A 151 13.51 3.60 1.82
N VAL A 152 13.80 4.89 1.59
CA VAL A 152 13.13 5.98 2.31
C VAL A 152 11.63 5.94 2.01
N ARG A 153 10.83 6.15 3.06
CA ARG A 153 9.37 6.18 2.98
C ARG A 153 8.83 7.39 3.71
N TYR A 154 7.68 7.86 3.25
CA TYR A 154 6.88 8.88 3.92
C TYR A 154 5.42 8.44 3.90
N TYR A 155 4.67 8.88 4.90
CA TYR A 155 3.22 8.87 4.79
C TYR A 155 2.79 10.06 3.95
N TYR A 156 2.02 9.78 2.90
CA TYR A 156 1.33 10.77 2.10
C TYR A 156 -0.15 10.73 2.44
N GLU A 157 -0.71 11.91 2.68
CA GLU A 157 -2.14 12.10 2.67
C GLU A 157 -2.61 12.33 1.23
N VAL A 158 -3.63 11.59 0.79
CA VAL A 158 -4.39 11.88 -0.42
C VAL A 158 -5.83 12.21 -0.02
N TYR A 159 -6.25 13.44 -0.27
CA TYR A 159 -7.63 13.86 0.02
C TYR A 159 -8.52 13.66 -1.21
N LEU A 160 -9.44 12.70 -1.14
CA LEU A 160 -10.22 12.24 -2.29
C LEU A 160 -11.03 13.33 -3.01
N PRO A 161 -11.71 14.27 -2.31
CA PRO A 161 -12.58 15.23 -2.98
C PRO A 161 -11.88 16.19 -3.96
N TYR A 162 -10.60 16.50 -3.72
CA TYR A 162 -9.84 17.43 -4.56
C TYR A 162 -8.59 16.80 -5.19
N GLY A 163 -8.27 15.54 -4.85
CA GLY A 163 -7.08 14.83 -5.32
C GLY A 163 -5.76 15.42 -4.83
N SER A 164 -5.76 16.24 -3.78
CA SER A 164 -4.54 16.85 -3.25
C SER A 164 -3.67 15.82 -2.53
N ILE A 165 -2.36 15.94 -2.70
CA ILE A 165 -1.35 15.03 -2.13
C ILE A 165 -0.36 15.86 -1.30
N SER A 166 -0.09 15.45 -0.06
CA SER A 166 0.91 16.09 0.81
C SER A 166 1.59 15.06 1.71
N ILE A 167 2.82 15.33 2.14
CA ILE A 167 3.45 14.54 3.21
C ILE A 167 2.70 14.80 4.51
N LEU A 168 2.42 13.74 5.27
CA LEU A 168 1.83 13.82 6.60
C LEU A 168 2.87 14.32 7.61
N LYS A 169 2.80 15.61 7.91
CA LYS A 169 3.63 16.28 8.93
C LYS A 169 2.95 16.31 10.30
N LYS A 170 3.70 16.69 11.33
CA LYS A 170 3.24 16.82 12.71
C LYS A 170 1.96 17.65 12.84
N GLU A 171 1.92 18.83 12.22
CA GLU A 171 0.78 19.75 12.33
C GLU A 171 -0.48 19.10 11.76
N LYS A 172 -0.33 18.44 10.61
CA LYS A 172 -1.44 17.77 9.94
C LYS A 172 -1.93 16.55 10.71
N MET A 173 -1.02 15.78 11.29
CA MET A 173 -1.40 14.68 12.18
C MET A 173 -2.14 15.19 13.42
N ALA A 174 -1.68 16.29 14.03
CA ALA A 174 -2.38 16.90 15.16
C ALA A 174 -3.80 17.38 14.79
N GLU A 175 -3.99 17.98 13.60
CA GLU A 175 -5.32 18.33 13.09
C GLU A 175 -6.24 17.10 12.96
N LEU A 176 -5.71 15.98 12.45
CA LEU A 176 -6.48 14.73 12.30
C LEU A 176 -6.90 14.15 13.65
N LEU A 177 -6.02 14.24 14.64
CA LEU A 177 -6.26 13.74 16.00
C LEU A 177 -7.11 14.69 16.84
N ALA A 178 -7.45 15.90 16.36
CA ALA A 178 -8.28 16.85 17.11
C ALA A 178 -9.68 16.31 17.47
N THR A 179 -10.17 15.32 16.71
CA THR A 179 -11.42 14.59 16.99
C THR A 179 -11.27 13.53 18.09
N ALA A 180 -10.04 13.28 18.56
CA ALA A 180 -9.64 12.27 19.52
C ALA A 180 -8.66 12.87 20.56
N PRO A 181 -9.16 13.65 21.54
CA PRO A 181 -8.31 14.48 22.41
C PRO A 181 -7.22 13.72 23.17
N ASP A 182 -7.50 12.48 23.59
CA ASP A 182 -6.53 11.62 24.28
C ASP A 182 -5.38 11.20 23.34
N LEU A 183 -5.67 10.85 22.08
CA LEU A 183 -4.63 10.57 21.08
C LEU A 183 -3.84 11.82 20.74
N ALA A 184 -4.50 12.97 20.60
CA ALA A 184 -3.83 14.23 20.32
C ALA A 184 -2.83 14.59 21.43
N GLN A 185 -3.22 14.40 22.69
CA GLN A 185 -2.35 14.63 23.84
C GLN A 185 -1.16 13.67 23.85
N SER A 186 -1.39 12.36 23.65
CA SER A 186 -0.29 11.39 23.57
C SER A 186 0.66 11.68 22.41
N TYR A 187 0.13 12.05 21.24
CA TYR A 187 0.95 12.37 20.07
C TYR A 187 1.83 13.61 20.30
N ALA A 188 1.32 14.62 21.01
CA ALA A 188 2.06 15.83 21.31
C ALA A 188 3.29 15.58 22.21
N LEU A 189 3.33 14.47 22.93
CA LEU A 189 4.42 14.07 23.81
C LEU A 189 5.48 13.18 23.13
N GLU A 190 5.28 12.81 21.87
CA GLU A 190 6.26 12.02 21.11
C GLU A 190 7.53 12.85 20.86
N GLU A 191 8.69 12.25 21.14
CA GLU A 191 10.00 12.86 20.86
C GLU A 191 10.21 13.06 19.35
N GLU A 192 9.79 12.08 18.55
CA GLU A 192 9.93 12.08 17.09
C GLU A 192 8.58 11.77 16.41
N PRO A 193 7.64 12.74 16.43
CA PRO A 193 6.24 12.53 16.05
C PRO A 193 6.04 12.18 14.57
N GLU A 194 7.01 12.47 13.70
CA GLU A 194 6.94 12.21 12.27
C GLU A 194 7.59 10.88 11.85
N LYS A 195 8.13 10.10 12.80
CA LYS A 195 8.63 8.75 12.51
C LYS A 195 7.50 7.85 12.01
N ILE A 196 7.76 7.09 10.96
CA ILE A 196 6.76 6.19 10.33
C ILE A 196 6.06 5.27 11.34
N PRO A 197 6.76 4.58 12.28
CA PRO A 197 6.07 3.73 13.25
C PRO A 197 5.12 4.50 14.16
N VAL A 198 5.48 5.73 14.54
CA VAL A 198 4.65 6.63 15.36
C VAL A 198 3.42 7.04 14.57
N LEU A 199 3.59 7.62 13.38
CA LEU A 199 2.48 8.01 12.50
C LEU A 199 1.54 6.83 12.21
N LYS A 200 2.09 5.66 11.89
CA LYS A 200 1.31 4.45 11.63
C LYS A 200 0.46 4.06 12.83
N ARG A 201 1.02 4.07 14.04
CA ARG A 201 0.28 3.72 15.26
C ARG A 201 -0.92 4.64 15.44
N TYR A 202 -0.72 5.96 15.38
CA TYR A 202 -1.80 6.92 15.58
C TYR A 202 -2.85 6.88 14.46
N LEU A 203 -2.47 6.65 13.20
CA LEU A 203 -3.43 6.44 12.11
C LEU A 203 -4.30 5.19 12.35
N LEU A 204 -3.68 4.09 12.78
CA LEU A 204 -4.40 2.84 13.09
C LEU A 204 -5.30 2.98 14.31
N GLU A 205 -4.90 3.75 15.31
CA GLU A 205 -5.73 4.02 16.49
C GLU A 205 -6.90 4.95 16.16
N LEU A 206 -6.66 5.99 15.35
CA LEU A 206 -7.72 6.88 14.87
C LEU A 206 -8.74 6.12 14.02
N LYS A 207 -8.30 5.20 13.15
CA LYS A 207 -9.18 4.37 12.30
C LYS A 207 -10.14 3.48 13.10
N LYS A 208 -9.81 3.15 14.36
CA LYS A 208 -10.66 2.32 15.23
C LYS A 208 -11.79 3.10 15.90
N ARG A 209 -11.77 4.43 15.82
CA ARG A 209 -12.80 5.32 16.38
C ARG A 209 -13.92 5.54 15.36
#